data_AF-A0A376L5R6-F1
#
_entry.id   AF-A0A376L5R6-F1
#
_cell.length_a   1.000
_cell.length_b   1.000
_cell.length_c   1.000
_cell.angle_alpha   90.00
_cell.angle_beta   90.00
_cell.angle_gamma   90.00
#
_symmetry.space_group_name_H-M   'P 1'
#
loop_
_entity.id
_entity.type
_entity.pdbx_description
1 polymer ?
#
loop_
_entity_poly.entity_id
_entity_poly.type
_entity_poly.pdbx_seq_one_letter_code
_entity_poly.pdbx_strand_id
1 'polypeptide(L)'
;MNKPVISRAEQIFYPGWLMVSQLRSGQPVEDGKALYRRACQLVTQAREELAEAGFSQENSDTMLYAFCALLDESVLNREKNRRWLVHLAAGPAAGSFFWYAQCR
;
A
#
# COMPACT_ATOMS: atom_id res chain seq x y z
N MET A 1 -6.59 30.96 -12.59
CA MET A 1 -6.47 29.49 -12.59
C MET A 1 -5.81 29.06 -11.28
N ASN A 2 -6.60 28.62 -10.30
CA ASN A 2 -6.06 28.03 -9.08
C ASN A 2 -5.59 26.61 -9.44
N LYS A 3 -4.27 26.41 -9.53
CA LYS A 3 -3.74 25.05 -9.57
C LYS A 3 -4.12 24.39 -8.23
N PRO A 4 -4.69 23.18 -8.22
CA PRO A 4 -4.72 22.42 -6.97
C PRO A 4 -3.26 22.19 -6.58
N VAL A 5 -2.81 22.90 -5.55
CA VAL A 5 -1.50 22.67 -4.96
C VAL A 5 -1.63 21.35 -4.21
N ILE A 6 -1.30 20.27 -4.89
CA ILE A 6 -1.18 18.96 -4.27
C ILE A 6 -0.28 19.11 -3.04
N SER A 7 -0.80 18.76 -1.88
CA SER A 7 -0.09 18.80 -0.61
C SER A 7 1.13 17.88 -0.65
N ARG A 8 2.15 18.19 0.15
CA ARG A 8 3.38 17.37 0.19
C ARG A 8 3.08 15.91 0.52
N ALA A 9 2.12 15.64 1.39
CA ALA A 9 1.68 14.28 1.71
C ALA A 9 1.08 13.56 0.48
N GLU A 10 0.20 14.22 -0.27
CA GLU A 10 -0.37 13.63 -1.49
C GLU A 10 0.70 13.30 -2.53
N GLN A 11 1.74 14.14 -2.67
CA GLN A 11 2.88 13.86 -3.56
C GLN A 11 3.59 12.56 -3.20
N ILE A 12 3.83 12.34 -1.90
CA ILE A 12 4.50 11.15 -1.37
C ILE A 12 3.67 9.88 -1.67
N PHE A 13 2.35 9.95 -1.49
CA PHE A 13 1.48 8.78 -1.64
C PHE A 13 0.99 8.51 -3.06
N TYR A 14 1.10 9.47 -3.99
CA TYR A 14 0.58 9.33 -5.36
C TYR A 14 1.00 8.04 -6.08
N PRO A 15 2.28 7.63 -6.07
CA PRO A 15 2.69 6.38 -6.71
C PRO A 15 1.99 5.15 -6.12
N GLY A 16 1.80 5.15 -4.79
CA GLY A 16 1.08 4.11 -4.07
C GLY A 16 -0.41 4.09 -4.40
N TRP A 17 -1.06 5.25 -4.41
CA TRP A 17 -2.48 5.37 -4.76
C TRP A 17 -2.76 5.00 -6.21
N LEU A 18 -1.84 5.29 -7.14
CA LEU A 18 -1.95 4.84 -8.53
C LEU A 18 -1.94 3.30 -8.61
N MET A 19 -1.04 2.66 -7.87
CA MET A 19 -0.99 1.19 -7.81
C MET A 19 -2.28 0.61 -7.22
N VAL A 20 -2.79 1.16 -6.12
CA VAL A 20 -4.11 0.79 -5.55
C VAL A 20 -5.22 0.95 -6.60
N SER A 21 -5.25 2.08 -7.31
CA SER A 21 -6.26 2.35 -8.33
C SER A 21 -6.24 1.29 -9.44
N GLN A 22 -5.05 0.99 -9.98
CA GLN A 22 -4.85 -0.08 -10.96
C GLN A 22 -5.30 -1.45 -10.41
N LEU A 23 -4.99 -1.72 -9.13
CA LEU A 23 -5.43 -2.95 -8.47
C LEU A 23 -6.96 -3.02 -8.36
N ARG A 24 -7.64 -1.93 -8.03
CA ARG A 24 -9.11 -1.90 -7.94
C ARG A 24 -9.78 -1.96 -9.32
N SER A 25 -9.14 -1.43 -10.36
CA SER A 25 -9.61 -1.51 -11.75
C SER A 25 -9.39 -2.87 -12.42
N GLY A 26 -8.90 -3.88 -11.69
CA GLY A 26 -8.77 -5.25 -12.21
C GLY A 26 -7.56 -5.48 -13.11
N GLN A 27 -6.55 -4.60 -13.12
CA GLN A 27 -5.30 -4.82 -13.87
C GLN A 27 -4.71 -6.20 -13.54
N PRO A 28 -4.32 -7.02 -14.52
CA PRO A 28 -3.75 -8.33 -14.25
C PRO A 28 -2.48 -8.22 -13.41
N VAL A 29 -2.32 -9.14 -12.46
CA VAL A 29 -1.10 -9.29 -11.65
C VAL A 29 -0.53 -10.64 -12.01
N GLU A 30 0.61 -10.64 -12.68
CA GLU A 30 1.29 -11.86 -13.15
C GLU A 30 2.20 -12.44 -12.05
N ASP A 31 2.89 -11.59 -11.29
CA ASP A 31 3.77 -11.98 -10.19
C ASP A 31 3.35 -11.27 -8.89
N GLY A 32 2.64 -12.02 -8.04
CA GLY A 32 2.23 -11.54 -6.72
C GLY A 32 3.40 -11.24 -5.76
N LYS A 33 4.55 -11.90 -5.91
CA LYS A 33 5.75 -11.62 -5.10
C LYS A 33 6.41 -10.32 -5.55
N ALA A 34 6.45 -10.04 -6.85
CA ALA A 34 6.92 -8.74 -7.36
C ALA A 34 6.01 -7.60 -6.90
N LEU A 35 4.68 -7.80 -6.95
CA LEU A 35 3.73 -6.84 -6.40
C LEU A 35 3.99 -6.58 -4.91
N TYR A 36 4.18 -7.63 -4.12
CA TYR A 36 4.49 -7.52 -2.70
C TYR A 36 5.77 -6.71 -2.44
N ARG A 37 6.87 -7.03 -3.12
CA ARG A 37 8.13 -6.28 -2.99
C ARG A 37 7.95 -4.81 -3.36
N ARG A 38 7.19 -4.52 -4.43
CA ARG A 38 6.92 -3.15 -4.85
C ARG A 38 6.10 -2.39 -3.82
N ALA A 39 5.09 -3.02 -3.23
CA ALA A 39 4.30 -2.43 -2.16
C ALA A 39 5.15 -2.12 -0.92
N CYS A 40 6.02 -3.04 -0.48
CA CYS A 40 6.97 -2.78 0.60
C CYS A 40 7.87 -1.57 0.30
N GLN A 41 8.43 -1.50 -0.90
CA GLN A 41 9.26 -0.35 -1.32
C GLN A 41 8.50 0.97 -1.24
N LEU A 42 7.24 1.00 -1.70
CA LEU A 42 6.41 2.21 -1.66
C LEU A 42 6.11 2.65 -0.22
N VAL A 43 5.86 1.72 0.70
CA VAL A 43 5.62 2.02 2.12
C VAL A 43 6.90 2.53 2.78
N THR A 44 8.05 1.89 2.55
CA THR A 44 9.35 2.33 3.09
C THR A 44 9.72 3.71 2.57
N GLN A 45 9.61 3.93 1.25
CA GLN A 45 9.89 5.23 0.63
C GLN A 45 8.96 6.32 1.18
N ALA A 46 7.66 6.04 1.33
CA ALA A 46 6.73 7.01 1.91
C ALA A 46 7.10 7.35 3.36
N ARG A 47 7.55 6.39 4.16
CA ARG A 47 8.02 6.63 5.53
C ARG A 47 9.22 7.57 5.56
N GLU A 48 10.21 7.32 4.71
CA GLU A 48 11.42 8.15 4.60
C GLU A 48 11.07 9.57 4.15
N GLU A 49 10.27 9.71 3.09
CA GLU A 49 9.88 11.03 2.55
C GLU A 49 9.00 11.84 3.52
N LEU A 50 8.14 11.18 4.32
CA LEU A 50 7.37 11.84 5.38
C LEU A 50 8.27 12.38 6.49
N ALA A 51 9.27 11.59 6.91
CA ALA A 51 10.25 12.03 7.91
C ALA A 51 11.08 13.21 7.38
N GLU A 52 11.56 13.14 6.14
CA GLU A 52 12.29 14.22 5.48
C GLU A 52 11.45 15.49 5.30
N ALA A 53 10.15 15.34 5.06
CA ALA A 53 9.21 16.45 4.94
C ALA A 53 8.78 17.04 6.31
N GLY A 54 9.28 16.51 7.43
CA GLY A 54 9.04 17.03 8.77
C GLY A 54 7.71 16.64 9.39
N PHE A 55 7.04 15.61 8.88
CA PHE A 55 5.83 15.08 9.52
C PHE A 55 6.20 14.42 10.85
N SER A 56 5.32 14.55 11.86
CA SER A 56 5.50 13.84 13.13
C SER A 56 5.43 12.33 12.91
N GLN A 57 6.08 11.57 13.79
CA GLN A 57 6.04 10.11 13.75
C GLN A 57 4.58 9.60 13.85
N GLU A 58 3.77 10.16 14.74
CA GLU A 58 2.36 9.79 14.92
C GLU A 58 1.53 10.00 13.65
N ASN A 59 1.69 11.16 12.99
CA ASN A 59 1.00 11.44 11.73
C ASN A 59 1.48 10.50 10.62
N SER A 60 2.79 10.25 10.55
CA SER A 60 3.39 9.36 9.56
C SER A 60 2.87 7.94 9.73
N ASP A 61 2.86 7.41 10.95
CA ASP A 61 2.37 6.06 11.24
C ASP A 61 0.87 5.92 10.95
N THR A 62 0.07 6.96 11.23
CA THR A 62 -1.36 6.98 10.89
C THR A 62 -1.60 6.95 9.38
N MET A 63 -0.86 7.77 8.63
CA MET A 63 -0.97 7.81 7.17
C MET A 63 -0.50 6.49 6.53
N LEU A 64 0.61 5.93 7.00
CA LEU A 64 1.14 4.65 6.52
C LEU A 64 0.21 3.50 6.88
N TYR A 65 -0.42 3.51 8.06
CA TYR A 65 -1.46 2.54 8.43
C TYR A 65 -2.62 2.55 7.44
N ALA A 66 -3.18 3.74 7.18
CA ALA A 66 -4.28 3.89 6.22
C ALA A 66 -3.89 3.44 4.81
N PHE A 67 -2.66 3.74 4.38
CA PHE A 67 -2.15 3.31 3.08
C PHE A 67 -1.97 1.78 2.99
N CYS A 68 -1.41 1.14 4.03
CA CYS A 68 -1.29 -0.32 4.09
C CYS A 68 -2.66 -1.00 4.08
N ALA A 69 -3.62 -0.51 4.87
CA ALA A 69 -4.98 -1.05 4.90
C ALA A 69 -5.68 -0.96 3.53
N LEU A 70 -5.47 0.16 2.81
CA LEU A 70 -5.99 0.35 1.46
C LEU A 70 -5.35 -0.62 0.46
N LEU A 71 -4.05 -0.88 0.57
CA LEU A 71 -3.35 -1.89 -0.23
C LEU A 71 -3.88 -3.30 0.05
N ASP A 72 -3.98 -3.67 1.33
CA ASP A 72 -4.54 -4.94 1.81
C ASP A 72 -5.92 -5.20 1.19
N GLU A 73 -6.83 -4.25 1.34
CA GLU A 73 -8.19 -4.35 0.78
C GLU A 73 -8.16 -4.51 -0.74
N SER A 74 -7.34 -3.71 -1.45
CA SER A 74 -7.27 -3.74 -2.92
C SER A 74 -6.76 -5.06 -3.49
N VAL A 75 -5.95 -5.79 -2.73
CA VAL A 75 -5.47 -7.12 -3.10
C VAL A 75 -6.50 -8.17 -2.67
N LEU A 76 -6.97 -8.15 -1.43
CA LEU A 76 -7.89 -9.16 -0.89
C LEU A 76 -9.24 -9.19 -1.63
N ASN A 77 -9.75 -8.04 -2.07
CA ASN A 77 -11.04 -7.93 -2.73
C ASN A 77 -11.04 -8.35 -4.22
N ARG A 78 -9.96 -8.96 -4.71
CA ARG A 78 -9.89 -9.49 -6.07
C ARG A 78 -10.43 -10.92 -6.12
N GLU A 79 -11.50 -11.16 -6.88
CA GLU A 79 -12.15 -12.48 -7.02
C GLU A 79 -11.19 -13.62 -7.42
N LYS A 80 -10.12 -13.30 -8.17
CA LYS A 80 -9.07 -14.26 -8.59
C LYS A 80 -8.09 -14.67 -7.48
N ASN A 81 -8.11 -14.04 -6.30
CA ASN A 81 -7.13 -14.30 -5.24
C ASN A 81 -7.36 -15.57 -4.43
N ARG A 82 -8.48 -16.29 -4.60
CA ARG A 82 -8.70 -17.58 -3.95
C ARG A 82 -7.68 -18.66 -4.34
N ARG A 83 -6.95 -18.49 -5.47
CA ARG A 83 -5.89 -19.40 -5.94
C ARG A 83 -4.47 -18.94 -5.55
N TRP A 84 -4.23 -17.65 -5.34
CA TRP A 84 -2.89 -17.11 -5.04
C TRP A 84 -2.59 -17.04 -3.53
N LEU A 85 -3.63 -17.06 -2.70
CA LEU A 85 -3.52 -17.08 -1.23
C LEU A 85 -2.79 -18.31 -0.69
N VAL A 86 -2.74 -19.42 -1.43
CA VAL A 86 -2.17 -20.70 -0.92
C VAL A 86 -0.66 -20.69 -0.74
N HIS A 87 0.07 -19.73 -1.36
CA HIS A 87 1.53 -19.60 -1.20
C HIS A 87 1.96 -18.38 -0.38
N LEU A 88 1.04 -17.48 -0.03
CA LEU A 88 1.29 -16.30 0.81
C LEU A 88 0.67 -16.43 2.22
N ALA A 89 -0.29 -17.35 2.43
CA ALA A 89 -1.03 -17.51 3.68
C ALA A 89 -0.60 -18.74 4.52
N ALA A 90 0.70 -18.97 4.68
CA ALA A 90 1.20 -19.95 5.66
C ALA A 90 1.46 -19.28 7.03
N GLY A 91 0.52 -18.45 7.49
CA GLY A 91 0.56 -17.78 8.80
C GLY A 91 -0.85 -17.43 9.30
N PRO A 92 -1.14 -17.52 10.60
CA PRO A 92 -2.50 -17.52 11.16
C PRO A 92 -3.26 -16.17 11.16
N ALA A 93 -2.89 -15.22 10.32
CA ALA A 93 -3.50 -13.88 10.25
C ALA A 93 -4.08 -13.56 8.86
N ALA A 94 -4.76 -14.53 8.25
CA ALA A 94 -5.51 -14.34 7.01
C ALA A 94 -6.78 -13.50 7.26
N GLY A 95 -6.60 -12.23 7.59
CA GLY A 95 -7.66 -11.27 7.88
C GLY A 95 -7.11 -9.87 7.98
N SER A 96 -7.29 -9.09 6.91
CA SER A 96 -7.30 -7.62 6.89
C SER A 96 -6.01 -6.82 7.09
N PHE A 97 -4.85 -7.42 7.43
CA PHE A 97 -3.63 -6.64 7.73
C PHE A 97 -2.33 -7.27 7.23
N PHE A 98 -2.30 -7.74 5.98
CA PHE A 98 -1.15 -8.46 5.41
C PHE A 98 0.09 -7.54 5.27
N TRP A 99 -0.10 -6.28 4.87
CA TRP A 99 1.01 -5.33 4.67
C TRP A 99 1.36 -4.52 5.92
N TYR A 100 0.41 -4.22 6.83
CA TYR A 100 0.73 -3.44 8.04
C TYR A 100 1.64 -4.19 9.03
N ALA A 101 1.43 -5.50 9.20
CA ALA A 101 2.22 -6.30 10.15
C ALA A 101 3.67 -6.54 9.70
N GLN A 102 3.96 -6.45 8.39
CA GLN A 102 5.27 -6.81 7.84
C GLN A 102 6.11 -5.62 7.32
N CYS A 103 5.51 -4.42 7.20
CA CYS A 103 6.22 -3.19 6.85
C CYS A 103 6.46 -2.25 8.07
N ARG A 104 6.20 -2.76 9.29
CA ARG A 104 6.62 -2.16 10.54
C ARG A 104 7.96 -2.75 10.95
#